data_AF-A0A970HRF1-F1
#
_entry.id   AF-A0A970HRF1-F1
#
_cell.length_a   1.000
_cell.length_b   1.000
_cell.length_c   1.000
_cell.angle_alpha   90.00
_cell.angle_beta   90.00
_cell.angle_gamma   90.00
#
_symmetry.space_group_name_H-M   'P 1'
#
loop_
_entity.id
_entity.type
_entity.pdbx_description
1 polymer ?
#
loop_
_entity_poly.entity_id
_entity_poly.type
_entity_poly.pdbx_seq_one_letter_code
_entity_poly.pdbx_strand_id
1 'polypeptide(L)'
;MLTPRDLLNVQFAPAWRGYNRTQVDEFIRRLIGEYEELVRKYNKLKEKEPGQAVSTDDVETSEQAVEQARQQAEEIVAGARKQAEEILDAARTQVSEEEARLAAIRQETIGFQRRMRTLLNEFSSLLDQGEAETERLLQLVGEAMDEAAPTSSRE
;
A
#
# COMPACT_ATOMS: atom_id res chain seq x y z
N MET A 1 17.31 -45.03 -42.61
CA MET A 1 18.66 -44.47 -42.45
C MET A 1 19.67 -45.57 -42.71
N LEU A 2 20.75 -45.27 -43.43
CA LEU A 2 21.82 -46.24 -43.70
C LEU A 2 22.66 -46.44 -42.43
N THR A 3 22.93 -47.68 -42.07
CA THR A 3 23.86 -48.01 -40.99
C THR A 3 25.31 -48.01 -41.51
N PRO A 4 26.34 -47.88 -40.64
CA PRO A 4 27.73 -47.99 -41.09
C PRO A 4 27.99 -49.32 -41.84
N ARG A 5 27.26 -50.37 -41.46
CA ARG A 5 27.27 -51.69 -42.10
C ARG A 5 26.63 -51.71 -43.49
N ASP A 6 25.63 -50.86 -43.74
CA ASP A 6 25.01 -50.74 -45.05
C ASP A 6 25.92 -49.98 -46.03
N LEU A 7 26.67 -48.99 -45.54
CA LEU A 7 27.66 -48.23 -46.33
C LEU A 7 28.82 -49.10 -46.83
N LEU A 8 29.22 -50.12 -46.05
CA LEU A 8 30.24 -51.10 -46.43
C LEU A 8 29.80 -52.04 -47.57
N ASN A 9 28.49 -52.21 -47.75
CA ASN A 9 27.92 -53.15 -48.73
C ASN A 9 27.38 -52.46 -50.00
N VAL A 10 27.59 -51.15 -50.14
CA VAL A 10 27.14 -50.41 -51.33
C VAL A 10 28.00 -50.80 -52.53
N GLN A 11 27.37 -51.35 -53.56
CA GLN A 11 28.01 -51.65 -54.83
C GLN A 11 27.52 -50.69 -55.91
N PHE A 12 28.46 -50.02 -56.58
CA PHE A 12 28.14 -49.17 -57.73
C PHE A 12 28.36 -49.92 -59.04
N ALA A 13 27.39 -49.81 -59.95
CA ALA A 13 27.51 -50.33 -61.30
C ALA A 13 28.56 -49.53 -62.10
N PRO A 14 29.41 -50.19 -62.90
CA PRO A 14 30.37 -49.50 -63.75
C PRO A 14 29.64 -48.73 -64.86
N ALA A 15 30.02 -47.46 -65.07
CA ALA A 15 29.50 -46.60 -66.13
C ALA A 15 30.63 -46.14 -67.04
N TRP A 16 30.35 -46.01 -68.35
CA TRP A 16 31.33 -45.65 -69.39
C TRP A 16 32.03 -44.29 -69.14
N ARG A 17 31.52 -43.48 -68.22
CA ARG A 17 32.09 -42.19 -67.79
C ARG A 17 31.88 -41.95 -66.29
N GLY A 18 32.14 -42.96 -65.46
CA GLY A 18 31.94 -42.92 -64.01
C GLY A 18 33.13 -42.39 -63.21
N TYR A 19 32.91 -42.16 -61.91
CA TYR A 19 33.96 -41.83 -60.96
C TYR A 19 34.97 -42.98 -60.80
N ASN A 20 36.21 -42.64 -60.47
CA ASN A 20 37.26 -43.62 -60.22
C ASN A 20 36.90 -44.46 -58.99
N ARG A 21 36.76 -45.78 -59.18
CA ARG A 21 36.38 -46.73 -58.13
C ARG A 21 37.26 -46.62 -56.89
N THR A 22 38.58 -46.49 -57.05
CA THR A 22 39.52 -46.38 -55.93
C THR A 22 39.28 -45.13 -55.08
N GLN A 23 38.99 -43.99 -55.72
CA GLN A 23 38.70 -42.75 -55.02
C GLN A 23 37.34 -42.79 -54.32
N VAL A 24 36.36 -43.45 -54.93
CA VAL A 24 35.04 -43.67 -54.34
C VAL A 24 35.14 -44.57 -53.11
N ASP A 25 35.92 -45.65 -53.18
CA ASP A 25 36.14 -46.56 -52.05
C ASP A 25 36.87 -45.86 -50.89
N GLU A 26 37.87 -45.03 -51.19
CA GLU A 26 38.57 -44.22 -50.18
C GLU A 26 37.63 -43.22 -49.49
N PHE A 27 36.78 -42.56 -50.28
CA PHE A 27 35.77 -41.63 -49.75
C PHE A 27 34.74 -42.34 -48.85
N ILE A 28 34.27 -43.52 -49.25
CA ILE A 28 33.32 -44.30 -48.43
C ILE A 28 33.95 -44.72 -47.10
N ARG A 29 35.22 -45.15 -47.11
CA ARG A 29 35.93 -45.50 -45.86
C ARG A 29 36.01 -44.32 -44.90
N ARG A 30 36.30 -43.12 -45.42
CA ARG A 30 36.32 -41.90 -44.61
C ARG A 30 34.93 -41.56 -44.07
N LEU A 31 33.88 -41.66 -44.91
CA LEU A 31 32.51 -41.40 -44.51
C LEU A 31 32.02 -42.35 -43.42
N ILE A 32 32.39 -43.63 -43.49
CA ILE A 32 32.07 -44.62 -42.45
C ILE A 32 32.72 -44.22 -41.12
N GLY A 33 34.00 -43.84 -41.13
CA GLY A 33 34.69 -43.40 -39.91
C GLY A 33 34.05 -42.17 -39.27
N GLU A 34 33.73 -41.15 -40.07
CA GLU A 34 33.05 -39.94 -39.59
C GLU A 34 31.63 -40.26 -39.08
N TYR A 35 30.92 -41.17 -39.73
CA TYR A 35 29.58 -41.60 -39.30
C TYR A 35 29.62 -42.43 -38.00
N GLU A 36 30.60 -43.30 -37.82
CA GLU A 36 30.81 -44.04 -36.56
C GLU A 36 31.18 -43.11 -35.40
N GLU A 37 31.97 -42.07 -35.66
CA GLU A 37 32.21 -41.01 -34.67
C GLU A 37 30.92 -40.25 -34.33
N LEU A 38 30.12 -39.91 -35.35
CA LEU A 38 28.85 -39.21 -35.15
C LEU A 38 27.88 -40.05 -34.31
N VAL A 39 27.76 -41.35 -34.60
CA VAL A 39 26.92 -42.28 -33.83
C VAL A 39 27.45 -42.44 -32.39
N ARG A 40 28.76 -42.54 -32.19
CA ARG A 40 29.36 -42.54 -30.84
C ARG A 40 29.09 -41.25 -30.08
N LYS A 41 29.24 -40.09 -30.73
CA LYS A 41 28.94 -38.79 -30.14
C LYS A 41 27.47 -38.67 -29.79
N TYR A 42 26.57 -39.10 -30.68
CA TYR A 42 25.13 -39.13 -30.45
C TYR A 42 24.76 -40.02 -29.25
N ASN A 43 25.28 -41.25 -29.20
CA ASN A 43 25.03 -42.16 -28.09
C ASN A 43 25.60 -41.62 -26.77
N LYS A 44 26.79 -41.01 -26.79
CA LYS A 44 27.41 -40.38 -25.60
C LYS A 44 26.65 -39.14 -25.14
N LEU A 45 26.07 -38.36 -26.06
CA LEU A 45 25.19 -37.25 -25.70
C LEU A 45 23.88 -37.76 -25.10
N LYS A 46 23.31 -38.80 -25.71
CA LYS A 46 22.08 -39.47 -25.25
C LYS A 46 22.25 -40.18 -23.91
N GLU A 47 23.44 -40.69 -23.58
CA GLU A 47 23.76 -41.24 -22.26
C GLU A 47 24.02 -40.16 -21.21
N LYS A 48 24.52 -38.99 -21.63
CA LYS A 48 24.72 -37.81 -20.78
C LYS A 48 23.44 -37.01 -20.53
N GLU A 49 22.41 -37.22 -21.33
CA GLU A 49 21.03 -36.91 -20.97
C GLU A 49 20.42 -38.16 -20.31
N PRO A 50 20.63 -38.41 -19.00
CA PRO A 50 19.81 -39.39 -18.33
C PRO A 50 18.37 -38.91 -18.48
N GLY A 51 17.61 -39.59 -19.34
CA GLY A 51 16.19 -39.37 -19.62
C GLY A 51 15.69 -37.95 -19.38
N GLN A 52 15.45 -37.20 -20.45
CA GLN A 52 14.35 -36.23 -20.47
C GLN A 52 12.99 -36.97 -20.43
N ALA A 53 12.85 -37.98 -19.58
CA ALA A 53 11.64 -38.17 -18.83
C ALA A 53 11.74 -37.07 -17.77
N VAL A 54 11.04 -35.96 -18.00
CA VAL A 54 10.68 -35.03 -16.94
C VAL A 54 10.20 -35.92 -15.78
N SER A 55 11.03 -36.10 -14.76
CA SER A 55 10.70 -36.94 -13.62
C SER A 55 9.38 -36.39 -13.08
N THR A 56 8.35 -37.22 -12.97
CA THR A 56 7.08 -36.79 -12.38
C THR A 56 7.29 -36.15 -11.01
N ASP A 57 8.35 -36.57 -10.30
CA ASP A 57 8.85 -35.95 -9.06
C ASP A 57 9.28 -34.49 -9.23
N ASP A 58 9.97 -34.09 -10.32
CA ASP A 58 10.39 -32.69 -10.53
C ASP A 58 9.19 -31.77 -10.84
N VAL A 59 8.13 -32.32 -11.46
CA VAL A 59 6.88 -31.60 -11.74
C VAL A 59 6.03 -31.50 -10.49
N GLU A 60 5.88 -32.58 -9.72
CA GLU A 60 5.16 -32.56 -8.43
C GLU A 60 5.85 -31.61 -7.43
N THR A 61 7.18 -31.59 -7.40
CA THR A 61 7.93 -30.67 -6.52
C THR A 61 7.78 -29.21 -6.98
N SER A 62 7.71 -28.97 -8.29
CA SER A 62 7.46 -27.64 -8.86
C SER A 62 6.01 -27.17 -8.60
N GLU A 63 5.02 -28.04 -8.77
CA GLU A 63 3.62 -27.75 -8.47
C GLU A 63 3.40 -27.47 -6.98
N GLN A 64 4.02 -28.27 -6.09
CA GLN A 64 4.02 -28.00 -4.64
C GLN A 64 4.68 -26.68 -4.29
N ALA A 65 5.80 -26.32 -4.94
CA ALA A 65 6.46 -25.04 -4.73
C ALA A 65 5.60 -23.86 -5.18
N VAL A 66 4.87 -23.99 -6.30
CA VAL A 66 3.93 -22.98 -6.79
C VAL A 66 2.72 -22.85 -5.86
N GLU A 67 2.19 -23.96 -5.36
CA GLU A 67 1.06 -23.97 -4.43
C GLU A 67 1.45 -23.34 -3.09
N GLN A 68 2.63 -23.66 -2.56
CA GLN A 68 3.18 -23.03 -1.35
C GLN A 68 3.41 -21.52 -1.57
N ALA A 69 3.98 -21.13 -2.71
CA ALA A 69 4.16 -19.71 -3.03
C ALA A 69 2.82 -18.97 -3.14
N ARG A 70 1.77 -19.62 -3.68
CA ARG A 70 0.41 -19.08 -3.71
C ARG A 70 -0.17 -18.92 -2.31
N GLN A 71 -0.07 -19.94 -1.47
CA GLN A 71 -0.53 -19.88 -0.08
C GLN A 71 0.17 -18.76 0.69
N GLN A 72 1.50 -18.65 0.56
CA GLN A 72 2.26 -17.57 1.17
C GLN A 72 1.84 -16.18 0.63
N ALA A 73 1.61 -16.06 -0.68
CA ALA A 73 1.13 -14.81 -1.25
C ALA A 73 -0.27 -14.45 -0.73
N GLU A 74 -1.17 -15.42 -0.60
CA GLU A 74 -2.50 -15.24 -0.01
C GLU A 74 -2.43 -14.83 1.46
N GLU A 75 -1.56 -15.46 2.26
CA GLU A 75 -1.32 -15.08 3.65
C GLU A 75 -0.77 -13.66 3.77
N ILE A 76 0.18 -13.28 2.90
CA ILE A 76 0.72 -11.91 2.86
C ILE A 76 -0.38 -10.91 2.51
N VAL A 77 -1.20 -11.20 1.50
CA VAL A 77 -2.32 -10.31 1.10
C VAL A 77 -3.37 -10.23 2.20
N ALA A 78 -3.71 -11.34 2.84
CA ALA A 78 -4.65 -11.37 3.96
C ALA A 78 -4.12 -10.58 5.16
N GLY A 79 -2.83 -10.75 5.50
CA GLY A 79 -2.15 -9.99 6.54
C GLY A 79 -2.13 -8.49 6.25
N ALA A 80 -1.79 -8.10 5.02
CA ALA A 80 -1.78 -6.71 4.58
C ALA A 80 -3.19 -6.08 4.62
N ARG A 81 -4.23 -6.83 4.23
CA ARG A 81 -5.63 -6.36 4.32
C ARG A 81 -6.05 -6.14 5.77
N LYS A 82 -5.73 -7.09 6.65
CA LYS A 82 -6.03 -6.97 8.08
C LYS A 82 -5.34 -5.76 8.70
N GLN A 83 -4.05 -5.56 8.41
CA GLN A 83 -3.31 -4.39 8.87
C GLN A 83 -3.90 -3.08 8.34
N ALA A 84 -4.32 -3.06 7.07
CA ALA A 84 -4.97 -1.89 6.49
C ALA A 84 -6.31 -1.58 7.18
N GLU A 85 -7.11 -2.60 7.50
CA GLU A 85 -8.36 -2.44 8.27
C GLU A 85 -8.08 -1.92 9.68
N GLU A 86 -7.10 -2.47 10.39
CA GLU A 86 -6.70 -2.00 11.72
C GLU A 86 -6.25 -0.52 11.69
N ILE A 87 -5.48 -0.11 10.68
CA ILE A 87 -5.06 1.28 10.49
C ILE A 87 -6.27 2.19 10.23
N LEU A 88 -7.21 1.75 9.38
CA LEU A 88 -8.41 2.53 9.08
C LEU A 88 -9.30 2.70 10.32
N ASP A 89 -9.47 1.65 11.11
CA ASP A 89 -10.28 1.71 12.32
C ASP A 89 -9.63 2.55 13.42
N ALA A 90 -8.31 2.45 13.58
CA ALA A 90 -7.55 3.33 14.47
C ALA A 90 -7.68 4.81 14.03
N ALA A 91 -7.55 5.10 12.73
CA ALA A 91 -7.71 6.45 12.20
C ALA A 91 -9.13 6.98 12.41
N ARG A 92 -10.16 6.16 12.19
CA ARG A 92 -11.57 6.54 12.46
C ARG A 92 -11.82 6.85 13.92
N THR A 93 -11.25 6.05 14.82
CA THR A 93 -11.36 6.26 16.27
C THR A 93 -10.71 7.58 16.66
N GLN A 94 -9.49 7.86 16.17
CA GLN A 94 -8.80 9.12 16.42
C GLN A 94 -9.59 10.33 15.90
N VAL A 95 -10.14 10.26 14.69
CA VAL A 95 -10.99 11.33 14.15
C VAL A 95 -12.20 11.57 15.06
N SER A 96 -12.88 10.52 15.49
CA SER A 96 -14.03 10.64 16.39
C SER A 96 -13.65 11.26 17.74
N GLU A 97 -12.49 10.90 18.30
CA GLU A 97 -11.99 11.46 19.55
C GLU A 97 -11.63 12.95 19.42
N GLU A 98 -10.97 13.33 18.33
CA GLU A 98 -10.61 14.73 18.06
C GLU A 98 -11.85 15.58 17.77
N GLU A 99 -12.85 15.06 17.07
CA GLU A 99 -14.14 15.72 16.88
C GLU A 99 -14.85 15.97 18.21
N ALA A 100 -14.85 14.98 19.11
CA ALA A 100 -15.41 15.12 20.45
C ALA A 100 -14.65 16.18 21.28
N ARG A 101 -13.31 16.21 21.21
CA ARG A 101 -12.48 17.23 21.86
C ARG A 101 -12.77 18.63 21.33
N LEU A 102 -12.86 18.78 20.01
CA LEU A 102 -13.21 20.07 19.38
C LEU A 102 -14.61 20.53 19.80
N ALA A 103 -15.58 19.63 19.87
CA ALA A 103 -16.93 19.96 20.35
C ALA A 103 -16.92 20.44 21.81
N ALA A 104 -16.17 19.76 22.68
CA ALA A 104 -16.02 20.15 24.08
C ALA A 104 -15.39 21.54 24.24
N ILE A 105 -14.28 21.83 23.53
CA ILE A 105 -13.62 23.14 23.56
C ILE A 105 -14.55 24.26 23.06
N ARG A 106 -15.32 23.99 21.99
CA ARG A 106 -16.31 24.94 21.47
C ARG A 106 -17.40 25.22 22.51
N GLN A 107 -17.91 24.19 23.17
CA GLN A 107 -18.91 24.35 24.23
C GLN A 107 -18.35 25.13 25.42
N GLU A 108 -17.11 24.88 25.82
CA GLU A 108 -16.44 25.62 26.87
C GLU A 108 -16.28 27.11 26.50
N THR A 109 -15.88 27.38 25.25
CA THR A 109 -15.75 28.75 24.72
C THR A 109 -17.09 29.50 24.76
N ILE A 110 -18.16 28.86 24.29
CA ILE A 110 -19.52 29.43 24.36
C ILE A 110 -19.93 29.65 25.82
N GLY A 111 -19.64 28.69 26.71
CA GLY A 111 -19.91 28.81 28.14
C GLY A 111 -19.16 29.98 28.78
N PHE A 112 -17.88 30.15 28.45
CA PHE A 112 -17.06 31.26 28.91
C PHE A 112 -17.61 32.61 28.43
N GLN A 113 -17.93 32.72 27.13
CA GLN A 113 -18.52 33.94 26.57
C GLN A 113 -19.85 34.30 27.25
N ARG A 114 -20.71 33.32 27.54
CA ARG A 114 -21.95 33.53 28.29
C ARG A 114 -21.67 34.04 29.69
N ARG A 115 -20.76 33.40 30.43
CA ARG A 115 -20.36 33.83 31.79
C ARG A 115 -19.82 35.25 31.80
N MET A 116 -18.93 35.59 30.85
CA MET A 116 -18.41 36.94 30.72
C MET A 116 -19.50 37.96 30.40
N ARG A 117 -20.45 37.61 29.54
CA ARG A 117 -21.57 38.51 29.23
C ARG A 117 -22.47 38.74 30.44
N THR A 118 -22.76 37.70 31.22
CA THR A 118 -23.49 37.84 32.48
C THR A 118 -22.76 38.77 33.45
N LEU A 119 -21.46 38.56 33.65
CA LEU A 119 -20.64 39.38 34.53
C LEU A 119 -20.60 40.85 34.08
N LEU A 120 -20.45 41.11 32.78
CA LEU A 120 -20.49 42.48 32.25
C LEU A 120 -21.85 43.15 32.45
N ASN A 121 -22.95 42.40 32.28
CA ASN A 121 -24.30 42.92 32.53
C ASN A 121 -24.51 43.23 34.03
N GLU A 122 -24.00 42.38 34.92
CA GLU A 122 -24.03 42.62 36.37
C GLU A 122 -23.26 43.91 36.74
N PHE A 123 -22.04 44.07 36.21
CA PHE A 123 -21.26 45.30 36.41
C PHE A 123 -21.97 46.54 35.86
N SER A 124 -22.57 46.46 34.66
CA SER A 124 -23.37 47.56 34.10
C SER A 124 -24.53 47.92 35.02
N SER A 125 -25.29 46.93 35.51
CA SER A 125 -26.40 47.18 36.41
C SER A 125 -25.97 47.80 37.74
N LEU A 126 -24.80 47.46 38.26
CA LEU A 126 -24.26 48.07 39.48
C LEU A 126 -23.86 49.53 39.24
N LEU A 127 -23.30 49.85 38.08
CA LEU A 127 -22.99 51.23 37.70
C LEU A 127 -24.27 52.06 37.57
N ASP A 128 -25.29 51.54 36.88
CA ASP A 128 -26.59 52.22 36.74
C ASP A 128 -27.25 52.48 38.11
N GLN A 129 -27.14 51.54 39.05
CA GLN A 129 -27.62 51.71 40.42
C GLN A 129 -26.86 52.81 41.17
N GLY A 130 -25.54 52.86 41.03
CA GLY A 130 -24.71 53.89 41.66
C GLY A 130 -24.98 55.29 41.10
N GLU A 131 -25.21 55.40 39.79
CA GLU A 131 -25.60 56.66 39.15
C GLU A 131 -26.97 57.14 39.67
N ALA A 132 -27.96 56.24 39.72
CA ALA A 132 -29.29 56.54 40.24
C ALA A 132 -29.27 56.95 41.73
N GLU A 133 -28.44 56.28 42.54
CA GLU A 133 -28.26 56.65 43.95
C GLU A 133 -27.61 58.03 44.09
N THR A 134 -26.63 58.34 43.26
CA THR A 134 -25.98 59.67 43.22
C THR A 134 -26.99 60.76 42.87
N GLU A 135 -27.82 60.53 41.84
CA GLU A 135 -28.89 61.46 41.45
C GLU A 135 -29.92 61.66 42.56
N ARG A 136 -30.32 60.58 43.23
CA ARG A 136 -31.23 60.64 44.38
C ARG A 136 -30.65 61.42 45.55
N LEU A 137 -29.38 61.23 45.86
CA LEU A 137 -28.70 62.00 46.92
C LEU A 137 -28.63 63.48 46.56
N LEU A 138 -28.34 63.83 45.30
CA LEU A 138 -28.34 65.22 44.83
C LEU A 138 -29.73 65.86 44.94
N GLN A 139 -30.80 65.13 44.61
CA GLN A 139 -32.18 65.59 44.79
C GLN A 139 -32.50 65.87 46.26
N LEU A 140 -32.18 64.93 47.16
CA LEU A 140 -32.41 65.10 48.61
C LEU A 140 -31.63 66.27 49.19
N VAL A 141 -30.39 66.49 48.74
CA VAL A 141 -29.60 67.67 49.14
C VAL A 141 -30.25 68.95 48.62
N GLY A 142 -30.71 68.98 47.37
CA GLY A 142 -31.44 70.11 46.80
C GLY A 142 -32.70 70.46 47.59
N GLU A 143 -33.53 69.47 47.89
CA GLU A 143 -34.74 69.63 48.71
C GLU A 143 -34.44 70.16 50.12
N ALA A 144 -33.42 69.61 50.78
CA ALA A 144 -33.00 70.08 52.11
C ALA A 144 -32.45 71.51 52.09
N MET A 145 -31.79 71.92 50.99
CA MET A 145 -31.32 73.30 50.83
C MET A 145 -32.45 74.28 50.54
N ASP A 146 -33.48 73.88 49.78
CA ASP A 146 -34.67 74.69 49.51
C ASP A 146 -35.56 74.83 50.76
N GLU A 147 -35.68 73.79 51.59
CA GLU A 147 -36.43 73.84 52.86
C GLU A 147 -35.72 74.72 53.92
N ALA A 148 -34.39 74.79 53.86
CA ALA A 148 -33.57 75.65 54.72
C ALA A 148 -33.45 77.11 54.23
N ALA A 149 -33.95 77.43 53.02
CA ALA A 149 -33.99 78.80 52.52
C ALA A 149 -34.98 79.62 53.38
N PRO A 150 -34.53 80.70 54.04
CA PRO A 150 -35.40 81.45 54.92
C PRO A 150 -36.57 82.02 54.11
N THR A 151 -37.77 81.87 54.64
CA THR A 151 -38.99 82.59 54.22
C THR A 151 -38.82 84.09 54.49
N SER A 152 -37.89 84.72 53.77
CA SER A 152 -37.72 86.17 53.71
C SER A 152 -38.74 86.75 52.74
N SER A 153 -40.00 86.78 53.17
CA SER A 153 -41.05 87.66 52.62
C SER A 153 -42.27 87.64 53.55
N ARG A 154 -42.19 88.40 54.64
CA ARG A 154 -43.32 89.11 55.26
C ARG A 154 -42.83 90.00 56.40
N GLU A 155 -42.53 91.26 56.06
CA GLU A 155 -43.08 92.50 56.62
C GLU A 155 -42.25 93.71 56.19
#